data_AF-A0A062WVE6-F1
#
_entry.id   AF-A0A062WVE6-F1
#
_cell.length_a   1.000
_cell.length_b   1.000
_cell.length_c   1.000
_cell.angle_alpha   90.00
_cell.angle_beta   90.00
_cell.angle_gamma   90.00
#
_symmetry.space_group_name_H-M   'P 1'
#
loop_
_entity.id
_entity.type
_entity.pdbx_description
1 polymer ?
#
loop_
_entity_poly.entity_id
_entity_poly.type
_entity_poly.pdbx_seq_one_letter_code
_entity_poly.pdbx_strand_id
1 'polypeptide(L)'
;MSDPDAVLDAIAPELVAVKALAEEAALRITVETERRERTERAHTRVLRVVESRVRNALANLVVTAVDREFNPHGCFVYLLWGTDPDRPLYVGKSTNILARLGQHMSDSTRRYRVQRVTVIRCRDGRQMDRTEGRLIEEYQPTLNIQGIH
;
A
#
# COMPACT_ATOMS: atom_id res chain seq x y z
N MET A 1 -72.73 14.46 -1.11
CA MET A 1 -71.62 14.65 -0.16
C MET A 1 -70.82 13.37 -0.20
N SER A 2 -69.55 13.42 -0.62
CA SER A 2 -68.70 12.22 -0.62
C SER A 2 -68.41 11.81 0.81
N ASP A 3 -68.62 10.54 1.10
CA ASP A 3 -68.36 9.93 2.40
C ASP A 3 -66.85 9.95 2.69
N PRO A 4 -66.38 10.72 3.68
CA PRO A 4 -64.96 10.80 4.03
C PRO A 4 -64.36 9.44 4.40
N ASP A 5 -65.16 8.53 4.96
CA ASP A 5 -64.70 7.22 5.40
C ASP A 5 -64.46 6.29 4.19
N ALA A 6 -65.29 6.40 3.14
CA ALA A 6 -65.09 5.67 1.89
C ALA A 6 -63.82 6.11 1.13
N VAL A 7 -63.40 7.37 1.28
CA VAL A 7 -62.15 7.88 0.72
C VAL A 7 -60.95 7.37 1.52
N LEU A 8 -61.04 7.34 2.85
CA LEU A 8 -59.99 6.78 3.71
C LEU A 8 -59.78 5.28 3.44
N ASP A 9 -60.86 4.52 3.28
CA ASP A 9 -60.80 3.08 2.96
C ASP A 9 -60.23 2.81 1.57
N ALA A 10 -60.47 3.70 0.60
CA ALA A 10 -59.93 3.56 -0.75
C ALA A 10 -58.41 3.81 -0.83
N ILE A 11 -57.87 4.70 0.00
CA ILE A 11 -56.44 5.10 -0.02
C ILE A 11 -55.61 4.26 0.97
N ALA A 12 -56.25 3.60 1.95
CA ALA A 12 -55.58 2.76 2.93
C ALA A 12 -54.63 1.69 2.35
N PRO A 13 -54.96 0.98 1.25
CA PRO A 13 -54.05 0.00 0.64
C PRO A 13 -52.79 0.64 0.03
N GLU A 14 -52.94 1.82 -0.59
CA GLU A 14 -51.83 2.57 -1.19
C GLU A 14 -50.89 3.12 -0.11
N LEU A 15 -51.44 3.60 1.01
CA LEU A 15 -50.68 4.01 2.19
C LEU A 15 -49.87 2.86 2.80
N VAL A 16 -50.45 1.65 2.86
CA VAL A 16 -49.75 0.45 3.31
C VAL A 16 -48.61 0.07 2.35
N ALA A 17 -48.84 0.14 1.04
CA ALA A 17 -47.82 -0.16 0.03
C ALA A 17 -46.66 0.83 0.06
N VAL A 18 -46.94 2.13 0.20
CA VAL A 18 -45.90 3.18 0.32
C VAL A 18 -45.08 2.99 1.60
N LYS A 19 -45.71 2.62 2.71
CA LYS A 19 -45.01 2.34 3.97
C LYS A 19 -44.08 1.13 3.84
N ALA A 20 -44.53 0.05 3.20
CA ALA A 20 -43.70 -1.14 2.97
C ALA A 20 -42.49 -0.84 2.08
N LEU A 21 -42.66 -0.04 1.02
CA LEU A 21 -41.54 0.39 0.16
C LEU A 21 -40.55 1.28 0.90
N ALA A 22 -41.03 2.17 1.78
CA ALA A 22 -40.18 3.01 2.61
C ALA A 22 -39.37 2.20 3.64
N GLU A 23 -39.98 1.18 4.25
CA GLU A 23 -39.30 0.26 5.17
C GLU A 23 -38.23 -0.59 4.45
N GLU A 24 -38.51 -1.09 3.25
CA GLU A 24 -37.54 -1.83 2.44
C GLU A 24 -36.37 -0.94 1.99
N ALA A 25 -36.65 0.30 1.57
CA ALA A 25 -35.62 1.27 1.20
C ALA A 25 -34.73 1.64 2.41
N ALA A 26 -35.32 1.84 3.59
CA ALA A 26 -34.58 2.12 4.82
C ALA A 26 -33.66 0.96 5.21
N LEU A 27 -34.12 -0.29 5.04
CA LEU A 27 -33.31 -1.49 5.29
C LEU A 27 -32.12 -1.58 4.32
N ARG A 28 -32.34 -1.31 3.03
CA ARG A 28 -31.29 -1.31 2.01
C ARG A 28 -30.21 -0.25 2.29
N ILE A 29 -30.63 0.98 2.64
CA ILE A 29 -29.71 2.05 3.02
C ILE A 29 -28.88 1.64 4.24
N THR A 30 -29.51 1.06 5.26
CA THR A 30 -28.80 0.62 6.47
C THR A 30 -27.73 -0.43 6.15
N VAL A 31 -28.08 -1.44 5.36
CA VAL A 31 -27.14 -2.51 4.95
C VAL A 31 -25.98 -1.95 4.10
N GLU A 32 -26.25 -1.04 3.17
CA GLU A 32 -25.19 -0.40 2.37
C GLU A 32 -24.26 0.48 3.22
N THR A 33 -24.82 1.17 4.21
CA THR A 33 -24.07 2.03 5.13
C THR A 33 -23.15 1.19 6.02
N GLU A 34 -23.67 0.11 6.62
CA GLU A 34 -22.85 -0.83 7.38
C GLU A 34 -21.76 -1.49 6.53
N ARG A 35 -22.06 -1.83 5.27
CA ARG A 35 -21.09 -2.39 4.35
C ARG A 35 -19.96 -1.40 4.04
N ARG A 36 -20.28 -0.13 3.77
CA ARG A 36 -19.29 0.94 3.57
C ARG A 36 -18.41 1.12 4.80
N GLU A 37 -19.00 1.22 5.98
CA GLU A 37 -18.25 1.37 7.22
C GLU A 37 -17.32 0.18 7.50
N ARG A 38 -17.78 -1.07 7.23
CA ARG A 38 -16.93 -2.26 7.36
C ARG A 38 -15.75 -2.22 6.40
N THR A 39 -15.97 -1.78 5.15
CA THR A 39 -14.90 -1.63 4.15
C THR A 39 -13.90 -0.54 4.56
N GLU A 40 -14.36 0.60 5.06
CA GLU A 40 -13.50 1.68 5.56
C GLU A 40 -12.68 1.27 6.78
N ARG A 41 -13.29 0.56 7.74
CA ARG A 41 -12.58 0.00 8.91
C ARG A 41 -11.52 -1.02 8.48
N ALA A 42 -11.83 -1.86 7.48
CA ALA A 42 -10.87 -2.81 6.92
C ALA A 42 -9.70 -2.09 6.22
N HIS A 43 -9.98 -1.06 5.41
CA HIS A 43 -8.96 -0.23 4.77
C HIS A 43 -8.05 0.45 5.80
N THR A 44 -8.63 1.06 6.83
CA THR A 44 -7.88 1.74 7.90
C THR A 44 -6.98 0.76 8.66
N ARG A 45 -7.47 -0.47 8.90
CA ARG A 45 -6.69 -1.53 9.56
C ARG A 45 -5.53 -2.00 8.70
N VAL A 46 -5.74 -2.17 7.39
CA VAL A 46 -4.68 -2.53 6.44
C VAL A 46 -3.62 -1.44 6.39
N LEU A 47 -4.01 -0.17 6.30
CA LEU A 47 -3.07 0.96 6.30
C LEU A 47 -2.22 1.00 7.57
N ARG A 48 -2.80 0.82 8.77
CA ARG A 48 -2.02 0.75 10.02
C ARG A 48 -1.04 -0.42 10.05
N VAL A 49 -1.43 -1.59 9.55
CA VAL A 49 -0.54 -2.75 9.49
C VAL A 49 0.61 -2.51 8.52
N VAL A 50 0.33 -1.88 7.38
CA VAL A 50 1.35 -1.48 6.40
C VAL A 50 2.29 -0.43 7.01
N GLU A 51 1.77 0.64 7.62
CA GLU A 51 2.58 1.67 8.29
C GLU A 51 3.45 1.10 9.41
N SER A 52 2.91 0.21 10.24
CA SER A 52 3.65 -0.44 11.32
C SER A 52 4.76 -1.35 10.78
N ARG A 53 4.48 -2.11 9.70
CA ARG A 53 5.49 -2.94 9.02
C ARG A 53 6.56 -2.12 8.32
N VAL A 54 6.18 -1.00 7.68
CA VAL A 54 7.11 -0.05 7.08
C VAL A 54 7.99 0.58 8.16
N ARG A 55 7.41 1.03 9.28
CA ARG A 55 8.17 1.60 10.41
C ARG A 55 9.15 0.60 11.01
N ASN A 56 8.74 -0.66 11.21
CA ASN A 56 9.62 -1.71 11.73
C ASN A 56 10.71 -2.12 10.71
N ALA A 57 10.39 -2.14 9.41
CA ALA A 57 11.38 -2.37 8.36
C ALA A 57 12.38 -1.19 8.24
N LEU A 58 11.94 0.03 8.53
CA LEU A 58 12.76 1.23 8.50
C LEU A 58 13.58 1.47 9.78
N ALA A 59 13.25 0.80 10.90
CA ALA A 59 13.99 0.94 12.16
C ALA A 59 15.48 0.53 12.06
N ASN A 60 15.83 -0.29 11.07
CA ASN A 60 17.21 -0.68 10.75
C ASN A 60 17.76 0.04 9.50
N LEU A 61 16.97 0.91 8.84
CA LEU A 61 17.46 1.78 7.77
C LEU A 61 18.00 3.07 8.40
N VAL A 62 19.29 3.30 8.26
CA VAL A 62 19.84 4.66 8.42
C VAL A 62 19.41 5.48 7.19
N VAL A 63 18.25 6.14 7.28
CA VAL A 63 17.82 7.14 6.29
C VAL A 63 18.48 8.46 6.64
N THR A 64 19.65 8.73 6.07
CA THR A 64 20.23 10.08 6.07
C THR A 64 19.41 10.97 5.13
N ALA A 65 18.67 11.91 5.74
CA ALA A 65 17.72 12.89 5.18
C ALA A 65 16.28 12.39 4.95
N VAL A 66 15.46 12.58 5.99
CA VAL A 66 14.00 12.65 5.85
C VAL A 66 13.65 14.12 5.56
N ASP A 67 13.50 14.46 4.28
CA ASP A 67 12.78 15.67 3.90
C ASP A 67 11.33 15.57 4.41
N ARG A 68 10.67 16.73 4.64
CA ARG A 68 9.32 16.81 5.26
C ARG A 68 8.25 15.94 4.58
N GLU A 69 8.44 15.56 3.33
CA GLU A 69 7.64 14.56 2.63
C GLU A 69 8.55 13.60 1.84
N PHE A 70 8.74 12.39 2.34
CA PHE A 70 9.40 11.33 1.56
C PHE A 70 8.45 10.86 0.46
N ASN A 71 8.64 11.34 -0.76
CA ASN A 71 7.94 10.81 -1.93
C ASN A 71 8.58 9.47 -2.36
N PRO A 72 7.87 8.33 -2.26
CA PRO A 72 8.43 7.02 -2.62
C PRO A 72 8.43 6.77 -4.13
N HIS A 73 7.83 7.67 -4.93
CA HIS A 73 7.78 7.62 -6.38
C HIS A 73 8.88 8.49 -6.99
N GLY A 74 9.60 7.94 -7.96
CA GLY A 74 10.75 8.59 -8.60
C GLY A 74 11.82 7.57 -8.96
N CYS A 75 12.91 7.99 -9.59
CA CYS A 75 13.98 7.07 -9.97
C CYS A 75 14.91 6.81 -8.79
N PHE A 76 15.01 5.56 -8.35
CA PHE A 76 15.87 5.16 -7.23
C PHE A 76 16.77 3.98 -7.58
N VAL A 77 17.99 4.01 -7.04
CA VAL A 77 18.86 2.84 -6.91
C VAL A 77 18.97 2.48 -5.44
N TYR A 78 18.94 1.19 -5.12
CA TYR A 78 19.03 0.70 -3.75
C TYR A 78 20.05 -0.43 -3.64
N LEU A 79 20.65 -0.51 -2.46
CA LEU A 79 21.65 -1.52 -2.10
C LEU A 79 21.16 -2.25 -0.86
N LEU A 80 21.14 -3.58 -0.92
CA LEU A 80 20.84 -4.45 0.22
C LEU A 80 22.15 -4.95 0.79
N TRP A 81 22.43 -4.60 2.04
CA TRP A 81 23.67 -4.97 2.73
C TRP A 81 23.44 -6.12 3.69
N GLY A 82 24.38 -7.04 3.72
CA GLY A 82 24.42 -8.12 4.69
C GLY A 82 25.39 -7.81 5.82
N THR A 83 26.03 -8.87 6.34
CA THR A 83 27.08 -8.77 7.36
C THR A 83 28.38 -8.16 6.83
N ASP A 84 28.65 -8.29 5.53
CA ASP A 84 29.80 -7.67 4.89
C ASP A 84 29.51 -6.17 4.64
N PRO A 85 30.27 -5.26 5.28
CA PRO A 85 30.05 -3.82 5.14
C PRO A 85 30.56 -3.25 3.82
N ASP A 86 31.49 -3.93 3.16
CA ASP A 86 32.18 -3.46 1.95
C ASP A 86 31.54 -4.02 0.68
N ARG A 87 30.78 -5.12 0.80
CA ARG A 87 30.09 -5.75 -0.33
C ARG A 87 28.58 -5.91 -0.11
N PRO A 88 27.72 -5.16 -0.84
CA PRO A 88 26.28 -5.39 -0.81
C PRO A 88 25.93 -6.79 -1.33
N LEU A 89 24.85 -7.34 -0.81
CA LEU A 89 24.26 -8.58 -1.30
C LEU A 89 23.64 -8.38 -2.69
N TYR A 90 23.00 -7.24 -2.89
CA TYR A 90 22.26 -6.92 -4.11
C TYR A 90 22.19 -5.41 -4.35
N VAL A 91 22.24 -5.04 -5.63
CA VAL A 91 21.97 -3.68 -6.13
C VAL A 91 20.80 -3.78 -7.10
N GLY A 92 19.83 -2.90 -6.99
CA GLY A 92 18.76 -2.80 -7.97
C GLY A 92 18.16 -1.41 -8.07
N LYS A 93 17.22 -1.27 -8.99
CA LYS A 93 16.51 -0.01 -9.24
C LYS A 93 14.99 -0.13 -9.15
N SER A 94 14.33 1.00 -8.88
CA SER A 94 12.87 1.07 -8.84
C SER A 94 12.35 2.48 -9.10
N THR A 95 11.16 2.57 -9.70
CA THR A 95 10.37 3.80 -9.76
C THR A 95 9.46 4.00 -8.53
N ASN A 96 9.33 2.96 -7.70
CA ASN A 96 8.60 2.97 -6.43
C ASN A 96 9.43 2.22 -5.38
N ILE A 97 10.16 2.95 -4.54
CA ILE A 97 11.15 2.35 -3.64
C ILE A 97 10.49 1.56 -2.50
N LEU A 98 9.39 2.06 -1.93
CA LEU A 98 8.72 1.37 -0.82
C LEU A 98 8.08 0.05 -1.27
N ALA A 99 7.44 0.02 -2.45
CA ALA A 99 6.88 -1.22 -2.98
C ALA A 99 7.98 -2.26 -3.20
N ARG A 100 9.13 -1.84 -3.74
CA ARG A 100 10.24 -2.75 -4.02
C ARG A 100 10.92 -3.27 -2.75
N LEU A 101 11.15 -2.40 -1.76
CA LEU A 101 11.68 -2.83 -0.46
C LEU A 101 10.68 -3.75 0.26
N GLY A 102 9.38 -3.47 0.17
CA GLY A 102 8.32 -4.34 0.70
C GLY A 102 8.37 -5.76 0.11
N GLN A 103 8.64 -5.91 -1.19
CA GLN A 103 8.81 -7.23 -1.82
C GLN A 103 9.99 -8.00 -1.22
N HIS A 104 11.15 -7.37 -1.09
CA HIS A 104 12.34 -8.00 -0.49
C HIS A 104 12.13 -8.41 0.96
N MET A 105 11.46 -7.57 1.75
CA MET A 105 11.20 -7.85 3.17
C MET A 105 10.10 -8.91 3.38
N SER A 106 9.23 -9.10 2.39
CA SER A 106 8.18 -10.13 2.42
C SER A 106 8.72 -11.52 2.07
N ASP A 107 9.87 -11.61 1.39
CA ASP A 107 10.55 -12.87 1.14
C ASP A 107 11.25 -13.38 2.42
N SER A 108 10.64 -14.37 3.06
CA SER A 108 11.12 -14.98 4.30
C SER A 108 12.51 -15.61 4.17
N THR A 109 12.92 -15.99 2.96
CA THR A 109 14.21 -16.63 2.70
C THR A 109 15.35 -15.63 2.51
N ARG A 110 15.03 -14.35 2.24
CA ARG A 110 16.03 -13.31 1.94
C ARG A 110 16.08 -12.22 3.00
N ARG A 111 14.95 -11.91 3.63
CA ARG A 111 14.84 -10.79 4.59
C ARG A 111 15.85 -10.86 5.72
N TYR A 112 16.17 -12.05 6.25
CA TYR A 112 17.07 -12.20 7.40
C TYR A 112 18.53 -11.91 7.05
N ARG A 113 18.87 -11.89 5.76
CA ARG A 113 20.23 -11.58 5.29
C ARG A 113 20.46 -10.08 5.20
N VAL A 114 19.40 -9.27 5.13
CA VAL A 114 19.51 -7.82 4.95
C VAL A 114 19.61 -7.15 6.33
N GLN A 115 20.73 -6.51 6.60
CA GLN A 115 20.98 -5.76 7.85
C GLN A 115 20.85 -4.24 7.66
N ARG A 116 21.16 -3.75 6.47
CA ARG A 116 21.12 -2.34 6.12
C ARG A 116 20.64 -2.17 4.68
N VAL A 117 19.97 -1.06 4.40
CA VAL A 117 19.64 -0.65 3.03
C VAL A 117 20.15 0.75 2.80
N THR A 118 20.79 0.97 1.65
CA THR A 118 21.11 2.31 1.15
C THR A 118 20.20 2.63 -0.01
N VAL A 119 19.67 3.85 -0.06
CA VAL A 119 18.81 4.32 -1.14
C VAL A 119 19.42 5.60 -1.72
N ILE A 120 19.53 5.64 -3.04
CA ILE A 120 20.04 6.77 -3.81
C ILE A 120 18.93 7.25 -4.72
N ARG A 121 18.48 8.50 -4.54
CA ARG A 121 17.53 9.14 -5.44
C ARG A 121 18.27 9.66 -6.68
N CYS A 122 17.78 9.32 -7.85
CA CYS A 122 18.25 9.79 -9.14
C CYS A 122 17.30 10.84 -9.71
N ARG A 123 17.83 11.73 -10.56
CA ARG A 123 17.09 12.77 -11.25
C ARG A 123 16.15 12.19 -12.31
N ASP A 124 16.61 11.17 -13.02
CA ASP A 124 15.90 10.54 -14.13
C ASP A 124 16.29 9.06 -14.31
N GLY A 125 15.61 8.38 -15.23
CA GLY A 125 15.83 6.96 -15.55
C GLY A 125 17.23 6.68 -16.11
N ARG A 126 17.81 7.58 -16.91
CA ARG A 126 19.16 7.39 -17.46
C ARG A 126 20.24 7.47 -16.38
N GLN A 127 20.06 8.34 -15.39
CA GLN A 127 20.96 8.40 -14.23
C GLN A 127 20.79 7.14 -13.37
N MET A 128 19.56 6.67 -13.17
CA MET A 128 19.27 5.43 -12.44
C MET A 128 19.98 4.22 -13.06
N ASP A 129 19.83 4.02 -14.38
CA ASP A 129 20.48 2.92 -15.10
C ASP A 129 22.01 2.98 -15.02
N ARG A 130 22.60 4.16 -15.25
CA ARG A 130 24.06 4.35 -15.13
C ARG A 130 24.58 4.20 -13.71
N THR A 131 23.77 4.52 -12.70
CA THR A 131 24.16 4.41 -11.29
C THR A 131 24.09 2.95 -10.84
N GLU A 132 23.04 2.22 -11.21
CA GLU A 132 22.94 0.78 -10.98
C GLU A 132 24.11 0.03 -11.63
N GLY A 133 24.37 0.27 -12.92
CA GLY A 133 25.46 -0.40 -13.65
C GLY A 133 26.82 -0.19 -12.99
N ARG A 134 27.18 1.05 -12.68
CA ARG A 134 28.45 1.38 -12.01
C ARG A 134 28.58 0.71 -10.64
N LEU A 135 27.52 0.69 -9.84
CA LEU A 135 27.54 0.05 -8.53
C LEU A 135 27.63 -1.48 -8.64
N ILE A 136 26.99 -2.10 -9.63
CA ILE A 136 27.15 -3.54 -9.87
C ILE A 136 28.58 -3.86 -10.31
N GLU A 137 29.16 -3.05 -11.19
CA GLU A 137 30.55 -3.20 -11.65
C GLU A 137 31.55 -3.04 -10.50
N GLU A 138 31.38 -2.01 -9.67
CA GLU A 138 32.26 -1.69 -8.54
C GLU A 138 32.19 -2.73 -7.41
N TYR A 139 30.98 -3.06 -6.97
CA TYR A 139 30.77 -3.88 -5.78
C TYR A 139 30.66 -5.39 -6.08
N GLN A 140 30.41 -5.77 -7.33
CA GLN A 140 30.19 -7.15 -7.75
C GLN A 140 29.22 -7.92 -6.81
N PRO A 141 27.96 -7.47 -6.61
CA PRO A 141 27.08 -8.02 -5.59
C PRO A 141 26.74 -9.49 -5.84
N THR A 142 26.78 -10.31 -4.79
CA THR A 142 26.65 -11.77 -4.91
C THR A 142 25.34 -12.20 -5.58
N LEU A 143 24.21 -11.55 -5.26
CA LEU A 143 22.90 -11.95 -5.77
C LEU A 143 22.63 -11.43 -7.20
N ASN A 144 23.29 -10.35 -7.63
CA ASN A 144 23.19 -9.87 -9.02
C ASN A 144 23.91 -10.82 -9.99
N ILE A 145 25.09 -11.31 -9.61
CA ILE A 145 25.91 -12.19 -10.46
C ILE A 145 25.27 -13.57 -10.62
N GLN A 146 24.54 -14.04 -9.60
CA GLN A 146 23.83 -15.32 -9.64
C GLN A 146 22.56 -15.31 -10.53
N GLY A 147 22.21 -14.18 -11.14
CA GLY A 147 21.08 -14.07 -12.07
C GLY A 147 19.71 -14.19 -11.41
N ILE A 148 19.63 -14.00 -10.10
CA ILE A 148 18.38 -14.13 -9.35
C ILE A 148 17.61 -12.80 -9.44
N HIS A 149 16.75 -12.70 -10.45
CA HIS A 149 15.82 -11.58 -10.64
C HIS A 149 14.52 -11.74 -9.83
#